data_AF-A0A4R6KTA4-F1
#
_entry.id   AF-A0A4R6KTA4-F1
#
_cell.length_a   1.000
_cell.length_b   1.000
_cell.length_c   1.000
_cell.angle_alpha   90.00
_cell.angle_beta   90.00
_cell.angle_gamma   90.00
#
_symmetry.space_group_name_H-M   'P 1'
#
loop_
_entity.id
_entity.type
_entity.pdbx_description
1 polymer ?
#
loop_
_entity_poly.entity_id
_entity_poly.type
_entity_poly.pdbx_seq_one_letter_code
_entity_poly.pdbx_strand_id
1 'polypeptide(L)'
;MAGMNKILLTAPALLVAYGIVRLIDGIDGSHGPGLAWTVGHMFMLLGFLLYAVVLVHLRGLVRRPRWQASVAMTAGLIGVLAFVRVIVIDLIVGFRAADRPEMSRIGDEYDRWPGNLGIYDLAYTVGPVLFLLGLLTLAILLVRAHRLPIWSPLLLVLGFVVITVNLDLMPLGGALLLAAIVPLTRTVRPLVNAG
;
A
#
# COMPACT_ATOMS: atom_id res chain seq x y z
N MET A 1 1.21 -13.47 18.40
CA MET A 1 1.74 -12.08 18.40
C MET A 1 2.91 -11.90 17.43
N ALA A 2 3.92 -12.78 17.43
CA ALA A 2 5.06 -12.70 16.49
C ALA A 2 4.65 -12.65 15.00
N GLY A 3 3.59 -13.36 14.60
CA GLY A 3 3.11 -13.35 13.20
C GLY A 3 2.59 -11.99 12.72
N MET A 4 1.85 -11.25 13.56
CA MET A 4 1.31 -9.94 13.16
C MET A 4 2.42 -8.88 13.06
N ASN A 5 3.40 -8.90 13.95
CA ASN A 5 4.55 -8.00 13.85
C ASN A 5 5.31 -8.21 12.54
N LYS A 6 5.44 -9.46 12.08
CA LYS A 6 6.00 -9.75 10.75
C LYS A 6 5.17 -9.10 9.65
N ILE A 7 3.84 -9.30 9.64
CA ILE A 7 2.95 -8.70 8.64
C ILE A 7 3.05 -7.16 8.62
N LEU A 8 3.03 -6.52 9.79
CA LEU A 8 3.15 -5.06 9.93
C LEU A 8 4.44 -4.49 9.33
N LEU A 9 5.54 -5.25 9.40
CA LEU A 9 6.83 -4.85 8.84
C LEU A 9 6.98 -5.25 7.37
N THR A 10 6.50 -6.44 7.01
CA THR A 10 6.62 -7.01 5.66
C THR A 10 5.79 -6.23 4.64
N ALA A 11 4.58 -5.76 4.99
CA ALA A 11 3.73 -5.02 4.07
C ALA A 11 4.43 -3.77 3.46
N PRO A 12 4.93 -2.81 4.26
CA PRO A 12 5.70 -1.68 3.72
C PRO A 12 7.08 -2.08 3.18
N ALA A 13 7.75 -3.09 3.75
CA ALA A 13 9.05 -3.55 3.23
C ALA A 13 8.95 -4.12 1.81
N LEU A 14 7.84 -4.75 1.45
CA LEU A 14 7.58 -5.18 0.08
C LEU A 14 7.40 -4.02 -0.89
N LEU A 15 6.84 -2.88 -0.44
CA LEU A 15 6.79 -1.66 -1.26
C LEU A 15 8.20 -1.08 -1.47
N VAL A 16 9.07 -1.14 -0.45
CA VAL A 16 10.48 -0.78 -0.60
C VAL A 16 11.17 -1.69 -1.63
N ALA A 17 10.96 -3.01 -1.53
CA ALA A 17 11.51 -3.98 -2.48
C ALA A 17 11.00 -3.74 -3.90
N TYR A 18 9.70 -3.48 -4.08
CA TYR A 18 9.14 -3.06 -5.37
C TYR A 18 9.86 -1.82 -5.91
N GLY A 19 9.99 -0.77 -5.09
CA GLY A 19 10.67 0.46 -5.49
C GLY A 19 12.12 0.24 -5.92
N ILE A 20 12.85 -0.64 -5.24
CA ILE A 20 14.24 -0.98 -5.61
C ILE A 20 14.27 -1.69 -6.96
N VAL A 21 13.41 -2.69 -7.15
CA VAL A 21 13.32 -3.41 -8.43
C VAL A 21 12.92 -2.46 -9.56
N ARG A 22 12.00 -1.53 -9.29
CA ARG A 22 11.59 -0.48 -10.24
C ARG A 22 12.77 0.41 -10.63
N LEU A 23 13.59 0.85 -9.68
CA LEU A 23 14.78 1.64 -9.99
C LEU A 23 15.76 0.87 -10.90
N ILE A 24 15.91 -0.43 -10.68
CA ILE A 24 16.74 -1.30 -11.53
C ILE A 24 16.14 -1.41 -12.93
N ASP A 25 14.83 -1.63 -13.02
CA ASP A 25 14.08 -1.70 -14.29
C ASP A 25 14.24 -0.42 -15.11
N GLY A 26 14.28 0.75 -14.46
CA GLY A 26 14.41 2.05 -15.13
C GLY A 26 15.83 2.53 -15.44
N ILE A 27 16.88 1.72 -15.23
CA ILE A 27 18.28 2.14 -15.45
C ILE A 27 18.53 2.59 -16.90
N ASP A 28 17.86 1.97 -17.86
CA ASP A 28 17.97 2.32 -19.29
C ASP A 28 17.12 3.54 -19.70
N GLY A 29 16.45 4.17 -18.72
CA GLY A 29 15.52 5.29 -18.93
C GLY A 29 14.08 4.86 -19.20
N SER A 30 13.77 3.57 -19.19
CA SER A 30 12.44 3.05 -19.46
C SER A 30 12.05 1.86 -18.58
N HIS A 31 10.85 1.90 -18.01
CA HIS A 31 10.18 0.70 -17.48
C HIS A 31 9.46 -0.05 -18.61
N GLY A 32 9.58 -1.38 -18.64
CA GLY A 32 9.04 -2.19 -19.74
C GLY A 32 8.77 -3.64 -19.33
N PRO A 33 8.23 -4.47 -20.24
CA PRO A 33 7.87 -5.84 -19.89
C PRO A 33 9.13 -6.66 -19.62
N GLY A 34 9.04 -7.62 -18.70
CA GLY A 34 10.17 -8.48 -18.36
C GLY A 34 10.21 -8.91 -16.89
N LEU A 35 11.35 -9.48 -16.49
CA LEU A 35 11.54 -10.05 -15.16
C LEU A 35 11.47 -8.99 -14.05
N ALA A 36 12.13 -7.85 -14.23
CA ALA A 36 12.16 -6.79 -13.22
C ALA A 36 10.76 -6.20 -13.01
N TRP A 37 10.05 -5.83 -14.08
CA TRP A 37 8.63 -5.46 -14.02
C TRP A 37 7.79 -6.49 -13.26
N THR A 38 7.86 -7.76 -13.66
CA THR A 38 7.02 -8.82 -13.08
C THR A 38 7.31 -9.03 -11.59
N VAL A 39 8.59 -9.16 -11.22
CA VAL A 39 9.00 -9.36 -9.82
C VAL A 39 8.63 -8.15 -8.96
N GLY A 40 8.83 -6.93 -9.50
CA GLY A 40 8.42 -5.71 -8.82
C GLY A 40 6.93 -5.70 -8.52
N HIS A 41 6.09 -5.95 -9.52
CA HIS A 41 4.64 -5.96 -9.35
C HIS A 41 4.15 -7.11 -8.45
N MET A 42 4.84 -8.25 -8.41
CA MET A 42 4.59 -9.31 -7.42
C MET A 42 4.83 -8.83 -5.98
N PHE A 43 5.92 -8.11 -5.73
CA PHE A 43 6.16 -7.52 -4.41
C PHE A 43 5.09 -6.49 -4.06
N MET A 44 4.74 -5.62 -5.00
CA MET A 44 3.68 -4.63 -4.79
C MET A 44 2.33 -5.29 -4.48
N LEU A 45 1.94 -6.32 -5.24
CA LEU A 45 0.72 -7.08 -5.04
C LEU A 45 0.67 -7.70 -3.63
N LEU A 46 1.72 -8.43 -3.26
CA LEU A 46 1.79 -9.06 -1.94
C LEU A 46 1.78 -8.00 -0.82
N GLY A 47 2.47 -6.87 -1.02
CA GLY A 47 2.45 -5.75 -0.08
C GLY A 47 1.04 -5.22 0.19
N PHE A 48 0.25 -5.00 -0.87
CA PHE A 48 -1.14 -4.53 -0.74
C PHE A 48 -2.07 -5.57 -0.11
N LEU A 49 -1.91 -6.85 -0.44
CA LEU A 49 -2.65 -7.93 0.23
C LEU A 49 -2.35 -7.97 1.72
N LEU A 50 -1.09 -7.79 2.13
CA LEU A 50 -0.73 -7.69 3.54
C LEU A 50 -1.26 -6.40 4.18
N TYR A 51 -1.33 -5.28 3.45
CA TYR A 51 -1.95 -4.06 3.93
C TYR A 51 -3.45 -4.21 4.22
N ALA A 52 -4.19 -5.04 3.48
CA ALA A 52 -5.57 -5.38 3.85
C ALA A 52 -5.63 -6.02 5.25
N VAL A 53 -4.70 -6.94 5.55
CA VAL A 53 -4.60 -7.56 6.88
C VAL A 53 -4.21 -6.52 7.94
N VAL A 54 -3.28 -5.60 7.61
CA VAL A 54 -2.90 -4.49 8.51
C VAL A 54 -4.12 -3.63 8.84
N LEU A 55 -4.92 -3.22 7.87
CA LEU A 55 -6.12 -2.39 8.09
C LEU A 55 -7.11 -3.07 9.04
N VAL A 56 -7.41 -4.36 8.83
CA VAL A 56 -8.27 -5.15 9.71
C VAL A 56 -7.69 -5.23 11.12
N HIS A 57 -6.37 -5.44 11.23
CA HIS A 57 -5.69 -5.49 12.51
C HIS A 57 -5.77 -4.15 13.27
N LEU A 58 -5.43 -3.03 12.61
CA LEU A 58 -5.49 -1.70 13.21
C LEU A 58 -6.90 -1.35 13.68
N ARG A 59 -7.92 -1.69 12.89
CA ARG A 59 -9.32 -1.55 13.32
C ARG A 59 -9.60 -2.33 14.60
N GLY A 60 -9.06 -3.54 14.74
CA GLY A 60 -9.20 -4.38 15.94
C GLY A 60 -8.59 -3.75 17.20
N LEU A 61 -7.55 -2.94 17.05
CA LEU A 61 -6.90 -2.23 18.15
C LEU A 61 -7.72 -1.01 18.63
N VAL A 62 -8.56 -0.41 17.78
CA VAL A 62 -9.39 0.73 18.16
C VAL A 62 -10.65 0.28 18.89
N ARG A 63 -10.67 0.47 20.21
CA ARG A 63 -11.83 0.11 21.07
C ARG A 63 -13.00 1.09 20.94
N ARG A 64 -12.72 2.39 20.83
CA ARG A 64 -13.68 3.49 20.66
C ARG A 64 -12.97 4.61 19.87
N PRO A 65 -13.67 5.33 18.98
CA PRO A 65 -15.01 5.07 18.45
C PRO A 65 -15.01 3.96 17.37
N ARG A 66 -15.82 2.92 17.58
CA ARG A 66 -15.83 1.69 16.73
C ARG A 66 -16.36 1.92 15.32
N TRP A 67 -17.37 2.79 15.19
CA TRP A 67 -17.98 3.15 13.90
C TRP A 67 -16.95 3.77 12.97
N GLN A 68 -16.29 4.85 13.41
CA GLN A 68 -15.29 5.57 12.62
C GLN A 68 -14.13 4.66 12.20
N ALA A 69 -13.65 3.81 13.12
CA ALA A 69 -12.61 2.83 12.79
C ALA A 69 -13.07 1.80 11.75
N SER A 70 -14.35 1.40 11.77
CA SER A 70 -14.88 0.44 10.80
C SER A 70 -15.08 1.08 9.43
N VAL A 71 -15.59 2.32 9.37
CA VAL A 71 -15.67 3.10 8.12
C VAL A 71 -14.28 3.32 7.51
N ALA A 72 -13.31 3.72 8.33
CA ALA A 72 -11.93 3.92 7.89
C ALA A 72 -11.30 2.63 7.35
N MET A 73 -11.51 1.50 8.02
CA MET A 73 -11.07 0.19 7.54
C MET A 73 -11.71 -0.15 6.19
N THR A 74 -13.03 0.02 6.05
CA THR A 74 -13.75 -0.26 4.80
C THR A 74 -13.25 0.63 3.65
N ALA A 75 -13.10 1.93 3.88
CA ALA A 75 -12.52 2.85 2.89
C ALA A 75 -11.10 2.41 2.49
N GLY A 76 -10.28 2.04 3.49
CA GLY A 76 -8.94 1.52 3.24
C GLY A 76 -8.94 0.26 2.37
N LEU A 77 -9.83 -0.70 2.65
CA LEU A 77 -9.96 -1.94 1.90
C LEU A 77 -10.45 -1.70 0.47
N ILE A 78 -11.36 -0.75 0.25
CA ILE A 78 -11.76 -0.33 -1.12
C ILE A 78 -10.54 0.21 -1.87
N GLY A 79 -9.72 1.03 -1.22
CA GLY A 79 -8.48 1.51 -1.80
C GLY A 79 -7.48 0.39 -2.12
N VAL A 80 -7.33 -0.61 -1.24
CA VAL A 80 -6.52 -1.81 -1.52
C VAL A 80 -7.04 -2.56 -2.74
N LEU A 81 -8.37 -2.74 -2.87
CA LEU A 81 -8.95 -3.41 -4.04
C LEU A 81 -8.65 -2.65 -5.33
N ALA A 82 -8.69 -1.31 -5.30
CA ALA A 82 -8.31 -0.49 -6.44
C ALA A 82 -6.84 -0.70 -6.84
N PHE A 83 -5.90 -0.68 -5.89
CA PHE A 83 -4.49 -0.99 -6.15
C PHE A 83 -4.31 -2.42 -6.69
N VAL A 84 -4.93 -3.42 -6.06
CA VAL A 84 -4.84 -4.81 -6.51
C VAL A 84 -5.32 -4.95 -7.95
N ARG A 85 -6.40 -4.27 -8.34
CA ARG A 85 -6.87 -4.25 -9.74
C ARG A 85 -5.79 -3.73 -10.68
N VAL A 86 -5.22 -2.55 -10.40
CA VAL A 86 -4.18 -1.93 -11.24
C VAL A 86 -2.97 -2.86 -11.36
N ILE A 87 -2.48 -3.39 -10.23
CA ILE A 87 -1.31 -4.27 -10.21
C ILE A 87 -1.56 -5.58 -10.99
N VAL A 88 -2.75 -6.16 -10.89
CA VAL A 88 -3.11 -7.37 -11.66
C VAL A 88 -3.12 -7.07 -13.16
N ILE A 89 -3.64 -5.92 -13.57
CA ILE A 89 -3.60 -5.48 -14.97
C ILE A 89 -2.14 -5.30 -15.41
N ASP A 90 -1.31 -4.61 -14.63
CA ASP A 90 0.12 -4.40 -14.92
C ASP A 90 0.86 -5.73 -15.12
N LEU A 91 0.52 -6.75 -14.33
CA LEU A 91 1.09 -8.09 -14.47
C LEU A 91 0.62 -8.77 -15.75
N ILE A 92 -0.69 -8.75 -16.03
CA ILE A 92 -1.24 -9.33 -17.26
C ILE A 92 -0.62 -8.67 -18.50
N VAL A 93 -0.52 -7.35 -18.49
CA VAL A 93 0.08 -6.55 -19.57
C VAL A 93 1.57 -6.89 -19.70
N GLY A 94 2.31 -6.92 -18.59
CA GLY A 94 3.75 -7.23 -18.56
C GLY A 94 4.08 -8.65 -19.01
N PHE A 95 3.19 -9.61 -18.80
CA PHE A 95 3.36 -10.97 -19.33
C PHE A 95 3.01 -11.12 -20.80
N ARG A 96 2.16 -10.25 -21.35
CA ARG A 96 1.64 -10.36 -22.71
C ARG A 96 2.42 -9.56 -23.74
N ALA A 97 2.93 -8.41 -23.35
CA ALA A 97 3.60 -7.50 -24.27
C ALA A 97 5.05 -7.92 -24.54
N ALA A 98 5.48 -7.83 -25.79
CA ALA A 98 6.87 -8.03 -26.19
C ALA A 98 7.74 -6.79 -25.90
N ASP A 99 7.14 -5.60 -25.95
CA ASP A 99 7.82 -4.32 -25.73
C ASP A 99 6.91 -3.28 -25.05
N ARG A 100 7.49 -2.12 -24.73
CA ARG A 100 6.77 -1.03 -24.05
C ARG A 100 5.64 -0.43 -24.91
N PRO A 101 5.81 -0.16 -26.22
CA PRO A 101 4.70 0.26 -27.07
C PRO A 101 3.50 -0.69 -27.01
N GLU A 102 3.75 -2.00 -27.07
CA GLU A 102 2.70 -3.00 -26.96
C GLU A 102 2.05 -3.03 -25.56
N MET A 103 2.83 -2.86 -24.48
CA MET A 103 2.27 -2.73 -23.12
C MET A 103 1.24 -1.60 -23.04
N SER A 104 1.58 -0.42 -23.55
CA SER A 104 0.66 0.73 -23.54
C SER A 104 -0.62 0.41 -24.31
N ARG A 105 -0.51 -0.24 -25.47
CA ARG A 105 -1.68 -0.63 -26.28
C ARG A 105 -2.59 -1.62 -25.55
N ILE A 106 -2.02 -2.64 -24.91
CA ILE A 106 -2.80 -3.66 -24.17
C ILE A 106 -3.38 -3.07 -22.87
N GLY A 107 -2.62 -2.22 -22.17
CA GLY A 107 -3.09 -1.53 -20.95
C GLY A 107 -4.35 -0.70 -21.21
N ASP A 108 -4.33 0.09 -22.29
CA ASP A 108 -5.47 0.88 -22.77
C ASP A 108 -6.73 0.04 -23.03
N GLU A 109 -6.58 -1.21 -23.47
CA GLU A 109 -7.71 -2.13 -23.68
C GLU A 109 -8.31 -2.58 -22.34
N TYR A 110 -7.48 -2.89 -21.34
CA TYR A 110 -7.92 -3.33 -20.01
C TYR A 110 -8.53 -2.22 -19.16
N ASP A 111 -8.07 -0.99 -19.30
CA ASP A 111 -8.66 0.15 -18.61
C ASP A 111 -10.10 0.42 -19.02
N ARG A 112 -10.50 -0.08 -20.19
CA ARG A 112 -11.86 0.03 -20.73
C ARG A 112 -12.69 -1.25 -20.57
N TRP A 113 -12.28 -2.22 -19.73
CA TRP A 113 -12.96 -3.52 -19.61
C TRP A 113 -13.66 -3.75 -18.26
N PRO A 114 -14.89 -4.33 -18.24
CA PRO A 114 -15.79 -4.60 -19.38
C PRO A 114 -16.63 -3.37 -19.80
N GLY A 115 -16.19 -2.65 -20.84
CA GLY A 115 -16.85 -1.46 -21.38
C GLY A 115 -16.39 -0.15 -20.73
N ASN A 116 -16.75 0.99 -21.31
CA ASN A 116 -16.41 2.30 -20.74
C ASN A 116 -17.44 2.74 -19.69
N LEU A 117 -17.42 2.07 -18.53
CA LEU A 117 -18.35 2.36 -17.43
C LEU A 117 -18.01 3.64 -16.64
N GLY A 118 -16.92 4.35 -16.96
CA GLY A 118 -16.45 5.55 -16.25
C GLY A 118 -15.96 5.32 -14.81
N ILE A 119 -16.11 4.09 -14.28
CA ILE A 119 -15.70 3.72 -12.92
C ILE A 119 -14.19 3.46 -12.79
N TYR A 120 -13.50 3.20 -13.89
CA TYR A 120 -12.09 2.80 -13.87
C TYR A 120 -11.17 3.98 -13.60
N ASP A 121 -11.40 5.11 -14.26
CA ASP A 121 -10.72 6.38 -13.98
C ASP A 121 -10.95 6.82 -12.53
N LEU A 122 -12.18 6.63 -12.04
CA LEU A 122 -12.53 6.91 -10.66
C LEU A 122 -11.78 5.98 -9.70
N ALA A 123 -11.73 4.67 -9.97
CA ALA A 123 -11.00 3.73 -9.13
C ALA A 123 -9.50 4.03 -9.12
N TYR A 124 -8.93 4.41 -10.26
CA TYR A 124 -7.53 4.81 -10.40
C TYR A 124 -7.21 6.07 -9.58
N THR A 125 -8.11 7.06 -9.59
CA THR A 125 -7.92 8.35 -8.92
C THR A 125 -8.27 8.30 -7.43
N VAL A 126 -9.40 7.68 -7.10
CA VAL A 126 -9.99 7.69 -5.75
C VAL A 126 -9.47 6.54 -4.89
N GLY A 127 -9.08 5.41 -5.50
CA GLY A 127 -8.53 4.25 -4.79
C GLY A 127 -7.36 4.59 -3.87
N PRO A 128 -6.29 5.24 -4.38
CA PRO A 128 -5.16 5.70 -3.56
C PRO A 128 -5.57 6.61 -2.40
N VAL A 129 -6.49 7.53 -2.66
CA VAL A 129 -7.01 8.47 -1.65
C VAL A 129 -7.77 7.74 -0.56
N LEU A 130 -8.66 6.79 -0.92
CA LEU A 130 -9.40 5.99 0.05
C LEU A 130 -8.49 5.11 0.91
N PHE A 131 -7.44 4.54 0.31
CA PHE A 131 -6.42 3.78 1.04
C PHE A 131 -5.72 4.65 2.07
N LEU A 132 -5.22 5.83 1.65
CA LEU A 132 -4.57 6.80 2.54
C LEU A 132 -5.51 7.26 3.65
N LEU A 133 -6.73 7.69 3.33
CA LEU A 133 -7.70 8.19 4.32
C LEU A 133 -8.07 7.11 5.33
N GLY A 134 -8.27 5.86 4.88
CA GLY A 134 -8.56 4.74 5.76
C GLY A 134 -7.43 4.45 6.74
N LEU A 135 -6.21 4.30 6.22
CA LEU A 135 -5.02 4.04 7.02
C LEU A 135 -4.69 5.20 7.98
N LEU A 136 -4.74 6.44 7.48
CA LEU A 136 -4.47 7.65 8.24
C LEU A 136 -5.48 7.85 9.37
N THR A 137 -6.78 7.65 9.09
CA THR A 137 -7.82 7.77 10.12
C THR A 137 -7.59 6.74 11.23
N LEU A 138 -7.30 5.48 10.89
CA LEU A 138 -6.97 4.46 11.89
C LEU A 138 -5.72 4.83 12.70
N ALA A 139 -4.68 5.35 12.05
CA ALA A 139 -3.47 5.82 12.74
C ALA A 139 -3.77 6.97 13.70
N ILE A 140 -4.56 7.96 13.30
CA ILE A 140 -4.98 9.09 14.15
C ILE A 140 -5.79 8.59 15.36
N LEU A 141 -6.73 7.66 15.16
CA LEU A 141 -7.49 7.07 16.26
C LEU A 141 -6.59 6.32 17.25
N LEU A 142 -5.54 5.66 16.76
CA LEU A 142 -4.55 4.98 17.60
C LEU A 142 -3.62 5.96 18.32
N VAL A 143 -3.27 7.10 17.72
CA VAL A 143 -2.56 8.19 18.41
C VAL A 143 -3.41 8.73 19.56
N ARG A 144 -4.70 8.98 19.32
CA ARG A 144 -5.65 9.42 20.37
C ARG A 144 -5.81 8.40 21.49
N ALA A 145 -5.60 7.11 21.19
CA ALA A 145 -5.62 6.03 22.17
C ALA A 145 -4.24 5.74 22.78
N HIS A 146 -3.23 6.59 22.54
CA HIS A 146 -1.85 6.45 23.01
C HIS A 146 -1.17 5.12 22.58
N ARG A 147 -1.59 4.56 21.45
CA ARG A 147 -1.01 3.34 20.85
C ARG A 147 0.01 3.63 19.75
N LEU A 148 -0.01 4.83 19.21
CA LEU A 148 0.95 5.33 18.22
C LEU A 148 1.45 6.72 18.66
N PRO A 149 2.70 7.08 18.30
CA PRO A 149 3.19 8.43 18.46
C PRO A 149 2.61 9.36 17.37
N ILE A 150 2.55 10.67 17.67
CA ILE A 150 1.97 11.68 16.77
C ILE A 150 2.70 11.82 15.43
N TRP A 151 3.98 11.44 15.36
CA TRP A 151 4.75 11.47 14.12
C TRP A 151 4.35 10.36 13.14
N SER A 152 3.70 9.28 13.59
CA SER A 152 3.30 8.16 12.72
C SER A 152 2.34 8.61 11.60
N PRO A 153 1.21 9.30 11.89
CA PRO A 153 0.37 9.90 10.84
C PRO A 153 1.12 10.82 9.87
N LEU A 154 2.06 11.63 10.36
CA LEU A 154 2.84 12.55 9.51
C LEU A 154 3.73 11.79 8.52
N LEU A 155 4.40 10.71 8.98
CA LEU A 155 5.19 9.86 8.10
C LEU A 155 4.34 9.11 7.08
N LEU A 156 3.11 8.72 7.43
CA LEU A 156 2.17 8.14 6.46
C LEU A 156 1.87 9.13 5.34
N VAL A 157 1.46 10.36 5.68
CA VAL A 157 1.16 11.39 4.68
C VAL A 157 2.40 11.69 3.84
N LEU A 158 3.57 11.89 4.47
CA LEU A 158 4.81 12.16 3.77
C LEU A 158 5.20 11.03 2.82
N GLY A 159 5.09 9.77 3.26
CA GLY A 159 5.38 8.60 2.43
C GLY A 159 4.52 8.55 1.17
N PHE A 160 3.22 8.82 1.30
CA PHE A 160 2.32 8.90 0.14
C PHE A 160 2.63 10.08 -0.77
N VAL A 161 2.90 11.27 -0.20
CA VAL A 161 3.27 12.45 -1.00
C VAL A 161 4.52 12.16 -1.82
N VAL A 162 5.55 11.56 -1.22
CA VAL A 162 6.79 11.16 -1.91
C VAL A 162 6.50 10.23 -3.09
N ILE A 163 5.67 9.20 -2.88
CA ILE A 163 5.27 8.24 -3.93
C ILE A 163 4.48 8.91 -5.05
N THR A 164 3.54 9.80 -4.71
CA THR A 164 2.70 10.51 -5.68
C THR A 164 3.50 11.49 -6.53
N VAL A 165 4.51 12.16 -5.94
CA VAL A 165 5.38 13.09 -6.67
C VAL A 165 6.19 12.35 -7.73
N ASN A 166 6.78 11.21 -7.37
CA ASN A 166 7.45 10.34 -8.32
C ASN A 166 7.45 8.90 -7.79
N LEU A 167 6.93 7.98 -8.59
CA LEU A 167 6.86 6.57 -8.26
C LEU A 167 8.24 5.92 -8.06
N ASP A 168 9.30 6.49 -8.65
CA ASP A 168 10.68 6.04 -8.45
C ASP A 168 11.20 6.32 -7.03
N LEU A 169 10.52 7.21 -6.28
CA LEU A 169 10.79 7.45 -4.86
C LEU A 169 10.09 6.44 -3.94
N MET A 170 9.48 5.39 -4.49
CA MET A 170 8.86 4.32 -3.73
C MET A 170 9.75 3.70 -2.65
N PRO A 171 11.09 3.51 -2.82
CA PRO A 171 11.93 3.03 -1.72
C PRO A 171 11.88 3.96 -0.49
N LEU A 172 11.94 5.27 -0.72
CA LEU A 172 11.85 6.26 0.35
C LEU A 172 10.44 6.31 0.94
N GLY A 173 9.42 6.35 0.08
CA GLY A 173 8.02 6.33 0.51
C GLY A 173 7.68 5.11 1.35
N GLY A 174 8.02 3.92 0.87
CA GLY A 174 7.86 2.65 1.60
C GLY A 174 8.62 2.63 2.92
N ALA A 175 9.83 3.19 2.98
CA ALA A 175 10.60 3.31 4.22
C ALA A 175 9.93 4.24 5.25
N LEU A 176 9.32 5.34 4.79
CA LEU A 176 8.52 6.23 5.64
C LEU A 176 7.26 5.53 6.16
N LEU A 177 6.56 4.77 5.31
CA LEU A 177 5.41 3.95 5.72
C LEU A 177 5.81 2.87 6.73
N LEU A 178 6.97 2.22 6.54
CA LEU A 178 7.53 1.27 7.49
C LEU A 178 7.81 1.95 8.83
N ALA A 179 8.53 3.06 8.82
CA ALA A 179 8.86 3.82 10.02
C ALA A 179 7.60 4.23 10.79
N ALA A 180 6.54 4.66 10.09
CA ALA A 180 5.26 5.03 10.68
C ALA A 180 4.61 3.90 11.52
N ILE A 181 4.78 2.64 11.11
CA ILE A 181 4.10 1.48 11.71
C ILE A 181 4.98 0.75 12.75
N VAL A 182 6.31 0.89 12.66
CA VAL A 182 7.28 0.28 13.60
C VAL A 182 6.89 0.39 15.08
N PRO A 183 6.41 1.53 15.61
CA PRO A 183 6.04 1.64 17.03
C PRO A 183 5.05 0.59 17.51
N LEU A 184 4.10 0.16 16.66
CA LEU A 184 3.09 -0.86 17.02
C LEU A 184 3.70 -2.21 17.36
N THR A 185 4.89 -2.52 16.83
CA THR A 185 5.59 -3.77 17.14
C THR A 185 6.19 -3.79 18.55
N ARG A 186 6.36 -2.61 19.17
CA ARG A 186 6.99 -2.43 20.48
C ARG A 186 5.99 -2.24 21.63
N THR A 187 4.76 -1.78 21.34
CA THR A 187 3.75 -1.43 22.36
C THR A 187 3.07 -2.65 23.02
N VAL A 188 3.48 -3.87 22.69
CA VAL A 188 2.97 -5.12 23.29
C VAL A 188 4.09 -5.80 24.10
N ARG A 189 4.52 -5.16 25.19
CA ARG A 189 5.15 -5.86 26.32
C ARG A 189 4.08 -6.02 27.41
N PRO A 190 3.79 -7.25 27.88
CA PRO A 190 2.99 -7.45 29.08
C PRO A 190 3.68 -6.75 30.25
N LEU A 191 2.92 -6.02 31.06
CA LEU A 191 3.32 -5.66 32.41
C LEU A 191 3.34 -6.95 33.25
N VAL A 192 4.35 -7.78 33.03
CA VAL A 192 4.74 -8.82 33.98
C VAL A 192 5.88 -8.19 34.76
N ASN A 193 5.62 -7.97 36.06
CA ASN A 193 6.48 -7.46 37.13
C ASN A 193 5.97 -6.14 37.74
N ALA A 194 4.85 -6.26 38.46
CA ALA A 194 4.54 -5.44 39.63
C ALA A 194 3.94 -6.40 40.67
N GLY A 195 4.84 -7.12 41.35
CA GLY A 195 4.59 -7.91 42.54
C GLY A 195 5.64 -7.54 43.56
#